data_AF-A0A2K5MJ51-F1
#
_entry.id   AF-A0A2K5MJ51-F1
#
_cell.length_a   1.000
_cell.length_b   1.000
_cell.length_c   1.000
_cell.angle_alpha   90.00
_cell.angle_beta   90.00
_cell.angle_gamma   90.00
#
_symmetry.space_group_name_H-M   'P 1'
#
loop_
_entity.id
_entity.type
_entity.pdbx_description
1 polymer ?
#
loop_
_entity_poly.entity_id
_entity_poly.type
_entity_poly.pdbx_seq_one_letter_code
_entity_poly.pdbx_strand_id
1 'polypeptide(L)'
;LCFSCWSVSSLSALNYLVSPKMLHISVHQKCQCCFLLLGYRLDAKNCKRINLGGSQAAGYLQRLLQLKYPGHLAAITLSRMEEILHEHSYIAEDYVEELHKWRCPDYYENNVHKMQLPFSSKLLGSTLTSEEKQERRQQQLRRLQELNARRREEKLQLDQERLDRLLYVQELLEDGQMDQFHKALIELNMDSPEELQSYIQKLSSAVEQAKQKILQAEVNLEVDVVDSKPETPDLEQLEPSLEDVESMNDFDPLFSEETPGVEKPVTTVQPVFNLAAYHQLFVGTERIRAPEIIFQPSLIGEEQAGIAETLQYILDRYPKDVQETLVQNVFLTGGNTMYPGMKARMEKELLEMRPFQSSFQVQLASNPVLDAWYGARDWALDHLDDNEVWITRKEYEEKGGEYLKEHRASNIYVPIRLPKQASRSSDAQASSKGSAAGGGGAGEQA
;
A
#
# COMPACT_ATOMS: atom_id res chain seq x y z
N LEU A 1 -36.69 -6.63 15.66
CA LEU A 1 -37.41 -7.02 14.43
C LEU A 1 -36.37 -7.08 13.33
N CYS A 2 -36.18 -8.22 12.68
CA CYS A 2 -35.26 -8.30 11.54
C CYS A 2 -36.04 -7.91 10.29
N PHE A 3 -35.47 -7.01 9.48
CA PHE A 3 -35.99 -6.63 8.18
C PHE A 3 -36.13 -7.91 7.34
N SER A 4 -37.37 -8.33 7.03
CA SER A 4 -37.62 -9.60 6.34
C SER A 4 -37.22 -9.57 4.87
N CYS A 5 -37.12 -8.36 4.33
CA CYS A 5 -36.79 -8.17 2.96
C CYS A 5 -35.26 -8.19 2.83
N TRP A 6 -34.70 -9.35 2.47
CA TRP A 6 -33.49 -9.37 1.67
C TRP A 6 -33.82 -8.76 0.31
N SER A 7 -34.15 -7.47 0.31
CA SER A 7 -34.31 -6.65 -0.87
C SER A 7 -32.93 -6.55 -1.48
N VAL A 8 -32.87 -6.64 -2.79
CA VAL A 8 -31.65 -6.30 -3.51
C VAL A 8 -31.35 -4.85 -3.13
N SER A 9 -30.19 -4.54 -2.57
CA SER A 9 -29.90 -3.21 -2.02
C SER A 9 -30.09 -2.09 -3.05
N SER A 10 -29.84 -2.40 -4.32
CA SER A 10 -30.12 -1.49 -5.43
C SER A 10 -31.62 -1.23 -5.61
N LEU A 11 -32.48 -2.23 -5.39
CA LEU A 11 -33.93 -2.09 -5.42
C LEU A 11 -34.46 -1.29 -4.21
N SER A 12 -33.69 -1.13 -3.13
CA SER A 12 -34.06 -0.25 -2.03
C SER A 12 -33.97 1.22 -2.41
N ALA A 13 -33.08 1.58 -3.36
CA ALA A 13 -33.04 2.92 -3.95
C ALA A 13 -34.34 3.30 -4.67
N LEU A 14 -35.15 2.29 -5.01
CA LEU A 14 -36.41 2.46 -5.72
C LEU A 14 -37.52 3.04 -4.86
N ASN A 15 -37.36 3.16 -3.54
CA ASN A 15 -38.38 3.84 -2.75
C ASN A 15 -38.54 5.32 -3.14
N TYR A 16 -37.58 5.85 -3.92
CA TYR A 16 -37.63 7.15 -4.60
C TYR A 16 -38.33 7.13 -5.97
N LEU A 17 -38.85 5.99 -6.45
CA LEU A 17 -39.33 5.88 -7.82
C LEU A 17 -40.80 6.14 -8.01
N VAL A 18 -41.01 7.04 -8.98
CA VAL A 18 -42.25 7.71 -9.31
C VAL A 18 -43.13 6.87 -10.25
N SER A 19 -42.62 5.77 -10.83
CA SER A 19 -43.25 5.10 -11.97
C SER A 19 -43.54 3.59 -11.77
N PRO A 20 -44.74 3.11 -12.14
CA PRO A 20 -45.14 1.71 -12.05
C PRO A 20 -44.41 0.79 -13.04
N LYS A 21 -43.83 1.33 -14.12
CA LYS A 21 -43.11 0.56 -15.15
C LYS A 21 -41.76 1.21 -15.37
N MET A 22 -40.69 0.47 -15.07
CA MET A 22 -39.35 1.02 -15.09
C MET A 22 -38.30 -0.05 -15.38
N LEU A 23 -37.27 0.36 -16.12
CA LEU A 23 -36.02 -0.36 -16.24
C LEU A 23 -35.01 0.18 -15.22
N HIS A 24 -34.50 -0.69 -14.36
CA HIS A 24 -33.50 -0.33 -13.36
C HIS A 24 -32.16 -1.01 -13.67
N ILE A 25 -31.11 -0.24 -13.83
CA ILE A 25 -29.77 -0.74 -14.09
C ILE A 25 -28.88 -0.37 -12.91
N SER A 26 -28.26 -1.37 -12.31
CA SER A 26 -27.36 -1.18 -11.18
C SER A 26 -25.96 -1.71 -11.49
N VAL A 27 -24.95 -0.85 -11.37
CA VAL A 27 -23.55 -1.17 -11.68
C VAL A 27 -22.76 -1.17 -10.37
N HIS A 28 -22.38 -2.37 -9.91
CA HIS A 28 -21.73 -2.59 -8.62
C HIS A 28 -20.27 -3.02 -8.77
N GLN A 29 -19.60 -3.23 -7.63
CA GLN A 29 -18.19 -3.58 -7.58
C GLN A 29 -17.89 -4.95 -8.18
N LYS A 30 -18.76 -5.94 -7.98
CA LYS A 30 -18.52 -7.32 -8.45
C LYS A 30 -19.31 -7.71 -9.69
N CYS A 31 -20.40 -7.01 -9.98
CA CYS A 31 -21.34 -7.36 -11.04
C CYS A 31 -22.18 -6.16 -11.46
N GLN A 32 -22.83 -6.29 -12.60
CA GLN A 32 -23.92 -5.42 -13.02
C GLN A 32 -25.21 -6.21 -13.01
N CYS A 33 -26.30 -5.52 -12.69
CA CYS A 33 -27.63 -6.12 -12.66
C CYS A 33 -28.61 -5.23 -13.41
N CYS A 34 -29.31 -5.81 -14.38
CA CYS A 34 -30.44 -5.20 -15.05
C CYS A 34 -31.73 -5.79 -14.46
N PHE A 35 -32.50 -4.96 -13.77
CA PHE A 35 -33.77 -5.30 -13.14
C PHE A 35 -34.93 -4.63 -13.89
N LEU A 36 -36.07 -5.33 -13.98
CA LEU A 36 -37.28 -4.79 -14.58
C LEU A 36 -38.41 -4.76 -13.56
N LEU A 37 -39.11 -3.64 -13.52
CA LEU A 37 -40.25 -3.43 -12.65
C LEU A 37 -41.49 -3.22 -13.50
N LEU A 38 -42.50 -4.06 -13.25
CA LEU A 38 -43.80 -3.97 -13.89
C LEU A 38 -44.88 -3.96 -12.80
N GLY A 39 -45.65 -2.88 -12.72
CA GLY A 39 -46.67 -2.69 -11.68
C GLY A 39 -46.08 -2.67 -10.28
N TYR A 40 -44.92 -2.03 -10.09
CA TYR A 40 -44.15 -2.01 -8.82
C TYR A 40 -43.69 -3.38 -8.31
N ARG A 41 -43.68 -4.41 -9.16
CA ARG A 41 -43.15 -5.74 -8.82
C ARG A 41 -41.95 -6.07 -9.70
N LEU A 42 -40.93 -6.66 -9.10
CA LEU A 42 -39.76 -7.15 -9.80
C LEU A 42 -40.12 -8.33 -10.71
N ASP A 43 -39.82 -8.23 -12.00
CA ASP A 43 -39.88 -9.36 -12.92
C ASP A 43 -38.57 -10.16 -12.86
N ALA A 44 -38.46 -11.00 -11.83
CA ALA A 44 -37.28 -11.80 -11.57
C ALA A 44 -36.88 -12.74 -12.73
N LYS A 45 -37.82 -13.12 -13.61
CA LYS A 45 -37.54 -14.03 -14.74
C LYS A 45 -36.70 -13.37 -15.83
N ASN A 46 -36.89 -12.07 -16.02
CA ASN A 46 -36.25 -11.30 -17.07
C ASN A 46 -35.08 -10.44 -16.56
N CYS A 47 -34.88 -10.38 -15.25
CA CYS A 47 -33.68 -9.80 -14.66
C CYS A 47 -32.42 -10.52 -15.16
N LYS A 48 -31.35 -9.76 -15.38
CA LYS A 48 -30.05 -10.27 -15.79
C LYS A 48 -28.94 -9.76 -14.90
N ARG A 49 -27.96 -10.61 -14.67
CA ARG A 49 -26.72 -10.29 -13.96
C ARG A 49 -25.56 -10.56 -14.90
N ILE A 50 -24.68 -9.58 -15.01
CA ILE A 50 -23.41 -9.66 -15.74
C ILE A 50 -22.32 -9.74 -14.67
N ASN A 51 -21.40 -10.69 -14.76
CA ASN A 51 -20.36 -10.93 -13.75
C ASN A 51 -19.14 -10.00 -13.92
N LEU A 52 -19.42 -8.74 -14.24
CA LEU A 52 -18.44 -7.72 -14.51
C LEU A 52 -18.85 -6.44 -13.78
N GLY A 53 -17.90 -5.78 -13.13
CA GLY A 53 -18.11 -4.60 -12.32
C GLY A 53 -16.82 -3.81 -12.10
N GLY A 54 -16.84 -2.91 -11.13
CA GLY A 54 -15.70 -2.00 -10.85
C GLY A 54 -14.42 -2.72 -10.43
N SER A 55 -14.52 -3.86 -9.76
CA SER A 55 -13.35 -4.65 -9.35
C SER A 55 -12.61 -5.22 -10.57
N GLN A 56 -13.35 -5.68 -11.57
CA GLN A 56 -12.77 -6.13 -12.83
C GLN A 56 -12.17 -4.96 -13.62
N ALA A 57 -12.82 -3.80 -13.63
CA ALA A 57 -12.29 -2.59 -14.29
C ALA A 57 -10.98 -2.12 -13.62
N ALA A 58 -10.95 -2.06 -12.29
CA ALA A 58 -9.77 -1.69 -11.52
C ALA A 58 -8.63 -2.72 -11.70
N GLY A 59 -8.96 -4.01 -11.66
CA GLY A 59 -8.00 -5.08 -11.93
C GLY A 59 -7.45 -5.03 -13.36
N TYR A 60 -8.27 -4.66 -14.34
CA TYR A 60 -7.84 -4.46 -15.72
C TYR A 60 -6.89 -3.26 -15.84
N LEU A 61 -7.26 -2.10 -15.27
CA LEU A 61 -6.38 -0.92 -15.23
C LEU A 61 -5.06 -1.22 -14.53
N GLN A 62 -5.09 -1.96 -13.42
CA GLN A 62 -3.90 -2.39 -12.69
C GLN A 62 -2.95 -3.17 -13.59
N ARG A 63 -3.46 -4.21 -14.27
CA ARG A 63 -2.65 -5.05 -15.17
C ARG A 63 -2.08 -4.24 -16.34
N LEU A 64 -2.86 -3.34 -16.93
CA LEU A 64 -2.39 -2.47 -18.00
C LEU A 64 -1.22 -1.59 -17.55
N LEU A 65 -1.34 -0.95 -16.38
CA LEU A 65 -0.28 -0.09 -15.86
C LEU A 65 0.93 -0.87 -15.35
N GLN A 66 0.74 -2.06 -14.78
CA GLN A 66 1.84 -2.94 -14.38
C GLN A 66 2.66 -3.42 -15.58
N LEU A 67 2.01 -3.72 -16.70
CA LEU A 67 2.69 -4.07 -17.95
C LEU A 67 3.43 -2.86 -18.56
N LYS A 68 2.88 -1.66 -18.42
CA LYS A 68 3.49 -0.42 -18.91
C LYS A 68 4.66 0.04 -18.04
N TYR A 69 4.60 -0.20 -16.73
CA TYR A 69 5.58 0.25 -15.73
C TYR A 69 5.99 -0.91 -14.79
N PRO A 70 6.75 -1.90 -15.28
CA PRO A 70 7.13 -3.08 -14.49
C PRO A 70 8.02 -2.77 -13.28
N GLY A 71 8.71 -1.62 -13.26
CA GLY A 71 9.50 -1.17 -12.11
C GLY A 71 8.67 -0.67 -10.92
N HIS A 72 7.37 -0.43 -11.11
CA HIS A 72 6.49 0.23 -10.13
C HIS A 72 5.34 -0.67 -9.65
N LEU A 73 5.46 -2.00 -9.78
CA LEU A 73 4.40 -2.96 -9.40
C LEU A 73 3.87 -2.73 -7.98
N ALA A 74 4.77 -2.48 -7.02
CA ALA A 74 4.41 -2.24 -5.62
C ALA A 74 3.62 -0.93 -5.41
N ALA A 75 3.81 0.07 -6.28
CA ALA A 75 3.07 1.32 -6.23
C ALA A 75 1.70 1.26 -6.92
N ILE A 76 1.52 0.30 -7.83
CA ILE A 76 0.30 0.09 -8.63
C ILE A 76 -0.59 -0.94 -7.92
N THR A 77 -1.20 -0.52 -6.80
CA THR A 77 -2.11 -1.34 -6.00
C THR A 77 -3.56 -1.22 -6.50
N LEU A 78 -4.38 -2.24 -6.26
CA LEU A 78 -5.79 -2.25 -6.69
C LEU A 78 -6.58 -1.06 -6.15
N SER A 79 -6.40 -0.70 -4.87
CA SER A 79 -7.07 0.44 -4.24
C SER A 79 -6.77 1.76 -4.93
N ARG A 80 -5.49 2.00 -5.28
CA ARG A 80 -5.10 3.20 -6.04
C ARG A 80 -5.69 3.19 -7.43
N MET A 81 -5.80 2.02 -8.07
CA MET A 81 -6.43 1.92 -9.38
C MET A 81 -7.92 2.21 -9.32
N GLU A 82 -8.61 1.79 -8.26
CA GLU A 82 -10.02 2.16 -8.03
C GLU A 82 -10.17 3.68 -7.91
N GLU A 83 -9.33 4.36 -7.13
CA GLU A 83 -9.31 5.82 -7.02
C GLU A 83 -9.09 6.50 -8.39
N ILE A 84 -8.09 6.05 -9.15
CA ILE A 84 -7.82 6.57 -10.50
C ILE A 84 -9.01 6.33 -11.44
N LEU A 85 -9.71 5.21 -11.31
CA LEU A 85 -10.90 4.92 -12.10
C LEU A 85 -12.06 5.86 -11.76
N HIS A 86 -12.25 6.18 -10.49
CA HIS A 86 -13.35 7.05 -10.08
C HIS A 86 -13.06 8.54 -10.31
N GLU A 87 -11.83 9.00 -10.08
CA GLU A 87 -11.49 10.43 -10.11
C GLU A 87 -10.92 10.89 -11.46
N HIS A 88 -10.32 9.98 -12.21
CA HIS A 88 -9.58 10.33 -13.42
C HIS A 88 -10.05 9.57 -14.65
N SER A 89 -10.96 8.61 -14.56
CA SER A 89 -11.47 7.89 -15.74
C SER A 89 -12.88 8.35 -16.10
N TYR A 90 -13.30 8.07 -17.33
CA TYR A 90 -14.62 8.44 -17.83
C TYR A 90 -15.06 7.47 -18.93
N ILE A 91 -16.37 7.41 -19.17
CA ILE A 91 -16.97 6.62 -20.26
C ILE A 91 -17.12 7.53 -21.47
N ALA A 92 -16.56 7.10 -22.60
CA ALA A 92 -16.75 7.78 -23.87
C ALA A 92 -18.14 7.51 -24.43
N GLU A 93 -18.79 8.55 -24.96
CA GLU A 93 -20.07 8.42 -25.67
C GLU A 93 -19.88 7.65 -26.98
N ASP A 94 -18.84 7.98 -27.76
CA ASP A 94 -18.35 7.15 -28.85
C ASP A 94 -16.94 6.67 -28.56
N TYR A 95 -16.79 5.38 -28.28
CA TYR A 95 -15.50 4.81 -27.93
C TYR A 95 -14.50 4.87 -29.10
N VAL A 96 -14.97 4.66 -30.33
CA VAL A 96 -14.09 4.62 -31.52
C VAL A 96 -13.62 6.04 -31.87
N GLU A 97 -14.52 7.02 -31.91
CA GLU A 97 -14.15 8.41 -32.16
C GLU A 97 -13.23 8.95 -31.06
N GLU A 98 -13.48 8.62 -29.80
CA GLU A 98 -12.62 9.04 -28.71
C GLU A 98 -11.21 8.44 -28.88
N LEU A 99 -11.09 7.15 -29.21
CA LEU A 99 -9.80 6.54 -29.53
C LEU A 99 -9.08 7.23 -30.70
N HIS A 100 -9.81 7.74 -31.70
CA HIS A 100 -9.21 8.52 -32.78
C HIS A 100 -8.61 9.84 -32.29
N LYS A 101 -9.26 10.54 -31.35
CA LYS A 101 -8.71 11.75 -30.73
C LYS A 101 -7.40 11.43 -29.99
N TRP A 102 -7.37 10.35 -29.22
CA TRP A 102 -6.18 9.91 -28.48
C TRP A 102 -4.97 9.53 -29.34
N ARG A 103 -5.15 9.30 -30.65
CA ARG A 103 -4.03 9.10 -31.59
C ARG A 103 -3.30 10.39 -31.93
N CYS A 104 -3.93 11.54 -31.76
CA CYS A 104 -3.32 12.84 -32.02
C CYS A 104 -2.31 13.18 -30.90
N PRO A 105 -1.04 13.48 -31.22
CA PRO A 105 -0.04 13.84 -30.20
C PRO A 105 -0.45 15.04 -29.34
N ASP A 106 -0.98 16.09 -29.95
CA ASP A 106 -1.41 17.30 -29.22
C ASP A 106 -2.55 16.99 -28.25
N TYR A 107 -3.49 16.14 -28.66
CA TYR A 107 -4.57 15.70 -27.78
C TYR A 107 -4.03 14.84 -26.63
N TYR A 108 -3.10 13.93 -26.93
CA TYR A 108 -2.46 13.09 -25.92
C TYR A 108 -1.73 13.93 -24.87
N GLU A 109 -0.89 14.87 -25.28
CA GLU A 109 -0.09 15.68 -24.34
C GLU A 109 -0.96 16.53 -23.40
N ASN A 110 -2.08 17.03 -23.90
CA ASN A 110 -3.02 17.86 -23.13
C ASN A 110 -3.94 17.05 -22.21
N ASN A 111 -4.26 15.80 -22.57
CA ASN A 111 -5.24 14.98 -21.84
C ASN A 111 -4.62 13.82 -21.04
N VAL A 112 -3.34 13.50 -21.26
CA VAL A 112 -2.65 12.47 -20.48
C VAL A 112 -2.58 12.91 -19.02
N HIS A 113 -3.03 12.04 -18.12
CA HIS A 113 -2.95 12.31 -16.70
C HIS A 113 -1.59 11.83 -16.19
N LYS A 114 -0.79 12.77 -15.69
CA LYS A 114 0.59 12.54 -15.21
C LYS A 114 0.60 12.48 -13.68
N MET A 115 0.92 11.34 -13.11
CA MET A 115 0.97 11.13 -11.65
C MET A 115 2.41 10.94 -11.20
N GLN A 116 2.84 11.70 -10.19
CA GLN A 116 4.14 11.50 -9.57
C GLN A 116 4.03 10.48 -8.46
N LEU A 117 4.77 9.37 -8.57
CA LEU A 117 4.94 8.44 -7.46
C LEU A 117 5.95 8.99 -6.45
N PRO A 118 5.82 8.63 -5.16
CA PRO A 118 6.83 8.95 -4.18
C PRO A 118 8.16 8.30 -4.56
N PHE A 119 9.24 9.07 -4.52
CA PHE A 119 10.60 8.60 -4.75
C PHE A 119 11.56 9.30 -3.78
N SER A 120 12.62 8.60 -3.38
CA SER A 120 13.68 9.17 -2.57
C SER A 120 14.87 9.49 -3.47
N SER A 121 15.19 10.77 -3.62
CA SER A 121 16.39 11.21 -4.34
C SER A 121 17.69 10.77 -3.67
N LYS A 122 17.64 10.23 -2.45
CA LYS A 122 18.83 9.86 -1.66
C LYS A 122 19.54 8.59 -2.17
N LEU A 123 18.94 7.85 -3.09
CA LEU A 123 19.46 6.56 -3.61
C LEU A 123 20.38 6.69 -4.83
N LEU A 124 20.33 7.80 -5.57
CA LEU A 124 21.54 8.23 -6.26
C LEU A 124 22.44 8.77 -5.18
N GLY A 125 23.30 7.90 -4.64
CA GLY A 125 24.33 8.28 -3.70
C GLY A 125 24.91 9.57 -4.21
N SER A 126 24.82 10.63 -3.39
CA SER A 126 25.36 11.93 -3.72
C SER A 126 26.73 11.68 -4.34
N THR A 127 26.83 11.85 -5.65
CA THR A 127 28.10 12.13 -6.29
C THR A 127 28.37 13.57 -5.89
N LEU A 128 28.60 13.76 -4.59
CA LEU A 128 29.62 14.66 -4.14
C LEU A 128 30.78 14.35 -5.08
N THR A 129 31.17 15.37 -5.84
CA THR A 129 32.32 15.31 -6.72
C THR A 129 33.48 14.64 -5.98
N SER A 130 34.41 14.01 -6.70
CA SER A 130 35.60 13.39 -6.04
C SER A 130 36.23 14.37 -5.03
N GLU A 131 36.20 15.66 -5.39
CA GLU A 131 36.60 16.81 -4.60
C GLU A 131 35.80 16.98 -3.29
N GLU A 132 34.47 17.02 -3.33
CA GLU A 132 33.64 17.17 -2.12
C GLU A 132 33.72 15.94 -1.17
N LYS A 133 33.93 14.73 -1.71
CA LYS A 133 34.18 13.53 -0.89
C LYS A 133 35.56 13.57 -0.22
N GLN A 134 36.55 14.10 -0.91
CA GLN A 134 37.91 14.26 -0.40
C GLN A 134 37.96 15.38 0.65
N GLU A 135 37.23 16.48 0.43
CA GLU A 135 37.12 17.59 1.36
C GLU A 135 36.40 17.18 2.66
N ARG A 136 35.29 16.43 2.58
CA ARG A 136 34.64 15.90 3.79
C ARG A 136 35.53 14.94 4.57
N ARG A 137 36.29 14.07 3.87
CA ARG A 137 37.26 13.19 4.52
C ARG A 137 38.38 13.98 5.19
N GLN A 138 38.92 15.00 4.52
CA GLN A 138 39.92 15.90 5.09
C GLN A 138 39.38 16.69 6.30
N GLN A 139 38.14 17.18 6.24
CA GLN A 139 37.50 17.86 7.37
C GLN A 139 37.27 16.92 8.56
N GLN A 140 36.87 15.67 8.32
CA GLN A 140 36.73 14.66 9.37
C GLN A 140 38.08 14.30 10.00
N LEU A 141 39.13 14.12 9.18
CA LEU A 141 40.50 13.89 9.64
C LEU A 141 41.03 15.06 10.47
N ARG A 142 40.84 16.32 10.02
CA ARG A 142 41.25 17.51 10.79
C ARG A 142 40.56 17.59 12.15
N ARG A 143 39.25 17.35 12.21
CA ARG A 143 38.51 17.33 13.48
C ARG A 143 39.00 16.23 14.42
N LEU A 144 39.33 15.06 13.89
CA LEU A 144 39.87 13.96 14.68
C LEU A 144 41.28 14.29 15.20
N GLN A 145 42.13 14.91 14.39
CA GLN A 145 43.46 15.39 14.79
C GLN A 145 43.37 16.46 15.88
N GLU A 146 42.45 17.43 15.74
CA GLU A 146 42.19 18.46 16.74
C GLU A 146 41.70 17.87 18.07
N LEU A 147 40.76 16.92 18.02
CA LEU A 147 40.27 16.23 19.22
C LEU A 147 41.39 15.43 19.92
N ASN A 148 42.24 14.75 19.14
CA ASN A 148 43.38 14.00 19.68
C ASN A 148 44.49 14.91 20.22
N ALA A 149 44.73 16.07 19.61
CA ALA A 149 45.64 17.09 20.14
C ALA A 149 45.14 17.63 21.48
N ARG A 150 43.86 18.03 21.54
CA ARG A 150 43.22 18.50 22.77
C ARG A 150 43.27 17.46 23.89
N ARG A 151 43.01 16.18 23.60
CA ARG A 151 43.13 15.10 24.60
C ARG A 151 44.56 14.93 25.12
N ARG A 152 45.58 15.09 24.27
CA ARG A 152 46.99 15.04 24.68
C ARG A 152 47.34 16.22 25.58
N GLU A 153 46.87 17.42 25.25
CA GLU A 153 47.06 18.62 26.08
C GLU A 153 46.33 18.51 27.43
N GLU A 154 45.08 18.06 27.45
CA GLU A 154 44.31 17.84 28.69
C GLU A 154 45.00 16.82 29.60
N LYS A 155 45.53 15.73 29.03
CA LYS A 155 46.32 14.74 29.79
C LYS A 155 47.60 15.35 30.35
N LEU A 156 48.32 16.14 29.55
CA LEU A 156 49.54 16.81 30.00
C LEU A 156 49.25 17.80 31.14
N GLN A 157 48.16 18.55 31.05
CA GLN A 157 47.73 19.47 32.12
C GLN A 157 47.45 18.72 33.42
N LEU A 158 46.73 17.60 33.36
CA LEU A 158 46.42 16.81 34.54
C LEU A 158 47.67 16.16 35.15
N ASP A 159 48.60 15.68 34.32
CA ASP A 159 49.88 15.15 34.78
C ASP A 159 50.76 16.26 35.39
N GLN A 160 50.71 17.48 34.86
CA GLN A 160 51.40 18.66 35.42
C GLN A 160 50.82 19.08 36.77
N GLU A 161 49.49 19.21 36.88
CA GLU A 161 48.84 19.55 38.16
C GLU A 161 49.14 18.49 39.23
N ARG A 162 49.17 17.22 38.83
CA ARG A 162 49.54 16.13 39.73
C ARG A 162 50.99 16.24 40.18
N LEU A 163 51.90 16.58 39.28
CA LEU A 163 53.31 16.82 39.60
C LEU A 163 53.45 18.00 40.57
N ASP A 164 52.76 19.10 40.34
CA ASP A 164 52.80 20.28 41.20
C ASP A 164 52.29 19.98 42.61
N ARG A 165 51.22 19.17 42.73
CA ARG A 165 50.74 18.69 44.05
C ARG A 165 51.78 17.86 44.77
N LEU A 166 52.51 16.99 44.07
CA LEU A 166 53.54 16.15 44.68
C LEU A 166 54.77 16.97 45.11
N LEU A 167 55.15 17.96 44.30
CA LEU A 167 56.23 18.90 44.62
C LEU A 167 55.88 19.76 45.83
N TYR A 168 54.63 20.20 45.96
CA TYR A 168 54.15 20.90 47.17
C TYR A 168 54.27 20.03 48.43
N VAL A 169 53.94 18.73 48.33
CA VAL A 169 54.14 17.79 49.45
C VAL A 169 55.62 17.60 49.77
N GLN A 170 56.50 17.61 48.77
CA GLN A 170 57.95 17.61 49.00
C GLN A 170 58.43 18.90 49.70
N GLU A 171 57.90 20.06 49.31
CA GLU A 171 58.22 21.35 49.94
C GLU A 171 57.83 21.37 51.43
N LEU A 172 56.67 20.79 51.79
CA LEU A 172 56.25 20.63 53.19
C LEU A 172 57.24 19.78 54.02
N LEU A 173 57.93 18.83 53.40
CA LEU A 173 59.01 18.05 54.03
C LEU A 173 60.27 18.90 54.23
N GLU A 174 60.64 19.71 53.23
CA GLU A 174 61.81 20.59 53.26
C GLU A 174 61.64 21.73 54.30
N ASP A 175 60.42 22.24 54.46
CA ASP A 175 60.04 23.26 55.45
C ASP A 175 59.84 22.70 56.88
N GLY A 176 59.98 21.38 57.07
CA GLY A 176 59.91 20.72 58.38
C GLY A 176 58.49 20.58 58.96
N GLN A 177 57.44 20.75 58.15
CA GLN A 177 56.03 20.65 58.58
C GLN A 177 55.51 19.20 58.56
N MET A 178 56.07 18.37 59.46
CA MET A 178 55.85 16.92 59.47
C MET A 178 54.38 16.48 59.60
N ASP A 179 53.56 17.20 60.36
CA ASP A 179 52.15 16.83 60.57
C ASP A 179 51.30 17.01 59.29
N GLN A 180 51.57 18.06 58.52
CA GLN A 180 50.89 18.33 57.24
C GLN A 180 51.42 17.39 56.15
N PHE A 181 52.71 17.09 56.17
CA PHE A 181 53.34 16.12 55.29
C PHE A 181 52.76 14.71 55.45
N HIS A 182 52.66 14.19 56.67
CA HIS A 182 52.07 12.87 56.92
C HIS A 182 50.59 12.79 56.50
N LYS A 183 49.83 13.87 56.73
CA LYS A 183 48.44 13.94 56.29
C LYS A 183 48.32 13.91 54.76
N ALA A 184 49.16 14.65 54.06
CA ALA A 184 49.17 14.68 52.59
C ALA A 184 49.64 13.34 51.98
N LEU A 185 50.59 12.63 52.62
CA LEU A 185 51.00 11.28 52.21
C LEU A 185 49.84 10.28 52.30
N ILE A 186 49.04 10.34 53.36
CA ILE A 186 47.84 9.49 53.52
C ILE A 186 46.79 9.82 52.45
N GLU A 187 46.56 11.11 52.16
CA GLU A 187 45.62 11.54 51.12
C GLU A 187 46.05 11.10 49.72
N LEU A 188 47.36 11.01 49.46
CA LEU A 188 47.93 10.51 48.22
C LEU A 188 48.14 8.98 48.21
N ASN A 189 47.84 8.31 49.32
CA ASN A 189 47.98 6.87 49.53
C ASN A 189 49.40 6.35 49.23
N MET A 190 50.42 7.05 49.71
CA MET A 190 51.84 6.69 49.58
C MET A 190 52.43 6.33 50.94
N ASP A 191 53.21 5.24 50.99
CA ASP A 191 53.62 4.63 52.26
C ASP A 191 55.00 5.13 52.73
N SER A 192 55.79 5.78 51.86
CA SER A 192 57.12 6.28 52.20
C SER A 192 57.54 7.55 51.44
N PRO A 193 58.41 8.40 52.04
CA PRO A 193 58.95 9.59 51.38
C PRO A 193 59.86 9.26 50.19
N GLU A 194 60.52 8.09 50.18
CA GLU A 194 61.31 7.61 49.05
C GLU A 194 60.42 7.24 47.85
N GLU A 195 59.24 6.68 48.12
CA GLU A 195 58.23 6.39 47.09
C GLU A 195 57.76 7.69 46.42
N LEU A 196 57.49 8.73 47.22
CA LEU A 196 57.12 10.07 46.74
C LEU A 196 58.19 10.65 45.80
N GLN A 197 59.46 10.62 46.19
CA GLN A 197 60.56 11.12 45.37
C GLN A 197 60.72 10.33 44.06
N SER A 198 60.61 9.00 44.11
CA SER A 198 60.68 8.16 42.91
C SER A 198 59.53 8.43 41.94
N TYR A 199 58.34 8.73 42.47
CA TYR A 199 57.15 9.03 41.67
C TYR A 199 57.25 10.42 41.03
N ILE A 200 57.76 11.42 41.76
CA ILE A 200 58.06 12.76 41.22
C ILE A 200 59.07 12.66 40.06
N GLN A 201 60.14 11.87 40.19
CA GLN A 201 61.12 11.69 39.12
C GLN A 201 60.54 11.00 37.88
N LYS A 202 59.70 9.97 38.07
CA LYS A 202 59.01 9.29 36.95
C LYS A 202 57.99 10.20 36.27
N LEU A 203 57.22 10.95 37.04
CA LEU A 203 56.18 11.83 36.50
C LEU A 203 56.79 13.07 35.82
N SER A 204 57.82 13.68 36.41
CA SER A 204 58.53 14.81 35.80
C SER A 204 59.17 14.45 34.46
N SER A 205 59.87 13.30 34.38
CA SER A 205 60.42 12.82 33.10
C SER A 205 59.35 12.48 32.07
N ALA A 206 58.20 11.92 32.49
CA ALA A 206 57.07 11.66 31.59
C ALA A 206 56.42 12.96 31.06
N VAL A 207 56.25 13.97 31.92
CA VAL A 207 55.72 15.29 31.56
C VAL A 207 56.66 16.02 30.59
N GLU A 208 57.98 15.94 30.82
CA GLU A 208 58.98 16.57 29.95
C GLU A 208 59.04 15.90 28.57
N GLN A 209 58.99 14.57 28.52
CA GLN A 209 58.89 13.83 27.25
C GLN A 209 57.58 14.12 26.51
N ALA A 210 56.45 14.26 27.21
CA ALA A 210 55.17 14.60 26.62
C ALA A 210 55.17 16.04 26.05
N LYS A 211 55.76 17.01 26.77
CA LYS A 211 55.95 18.39 26.28
C LYS A 211 56.81 18.44 25.02
N GLN A 212 57.93 17.70 24.98
CA GLN A 212 58.79 17.63 23.80
C GLN A 212 58.07 17.03 22.58
N LYS A 213 57.24 16.00 22.78
CA LYS A 213 56.44 15.40 21.70
C LYS A 213 55.36 16.34 21.14
N ILE A 214 54.79 17.21 21.97
CA ILE A 214 53.81 18.21 21.52
C ILE A 214 54.51 19.31 20.73
N LEU A 215 55.63 19.84 21.22
CA LEU A 215 56.42 20.84 20.50
C LEU A 215 56.93 20.34 19.15
N GLN A 216 57.39 19.08 19.06
CA GLN A 216 57.78 18.47 17.78
C GLN A 216 56.60 18.30 16.83
N ALA A 217 55.41 18.00 17.35
CA ALA A 217 54.20 17.89 16.53
C ALA A 217 53.71 19.26 16.02
N GLU A 218 53.86 20.33 16.80
CA GLU A 218 53.54 21.70 16.38
C GLU A 218 54.52 22.23 15.32
N VAL A 219 55.83 21.97 15.47
CA VAL A 219 56.84 22.34 14.46
C VAL A 219 56.61 21.62 13.13
N ASN A 220 56.21 20.35 13.17
CA ASN A 220 55.87 19.60 11.95
C ASN A 220 54.59 20.14 11.27
N LEU A 221 53.64 20.70 12.03
CA LEU A 221 52.43 21.34 11.50
C LEU A 221 52.73 22.72 10.86
N GLU A 222 53.71 23.48 11.35
CA GLU A 222 54.08 24.78 10.77
C GLU A 222 54.86 24.66 9.45
N VAL A 223 55.64 23.59 9.27
CA VAL A 223 56.38 23.33 8.01
C VAL A 223 55.42 22.98 6.86
N ASP A 224 54.32 22.29 7.13
CA ASP A 224 53.30 21.91 6.13
C ASP A 224 52.40 23.07 5.64
N VAL A 225 52.47 24.25 6.28
CA VAL A 225 51.64 25.43 5.92
C VAL A 225 52.34 26.38 4.94
N VAL A 226 53.67 26.27 4.76
CA VAL A 226 54.45 27.23 3.95
C VAL A 226 54.88 26.71 2.57
N ASP A 227 54.82 25.40 2.29
CA ASP A 227 55.15 24.90 0.94
C ASP A 227 53.91 24.57 0.09
N SER A 228 53.87 25.20 -1.09
CA SER A 228 52.79 25.08 -2.05
C SER A 228 53.01 23.89 -2.97
N LYS A 229 52.57 22.69 -2.58
CA LYS A 229 52.06 21.63 -3.47
C LYS A 229 51.68 20.39 -2.64
N PRO A 230 50.52 19.75 -2.89
CA PRO A 230 50.27 18.44 -2.32
C PRO A 230 51.07 17.42 -3.15
N GLU A 231 52.28 17.09 -2.70
CA GLU A 231 52.83 15.77 -2.99
C GLU A 231 52.13 14.78 -2.06
N THR A 232 51.48 13.77 -2.66
CA THR A 232 50.90 12.64 -1.95
C THR A 232 52.03 11.87 -1.25
N PRO A 233 52.10 11.82 0.08
CA PRO A 233 52.98 10.87 0.75
C PRO A 233 52.35 9.49 0.56
N ASP A 234 53.10 8.62 -0.10
CA ASP A 234 52.81 7.20 -0.25
C ASP A 234 52.60 6.59 1.15
N LEU A 235 51.39 6.10 1.40
CA LEU A 235 50.92 5.69 2.72
C LEU A 235 50.91 4.16 2.79
N GLU A 236 52.09 3.57 2.62
CA GLU A 236 52.39 2.24 3.14
C GLU A 236 53.31 2.43 4.36
N GLN A 237 52.98 1.77 5.47
CA GLN A 237 53.64 1.82 6.79
C GLN A 237 53.12 2.91 7.72
N LEU A 238 51.94 2.65 8.29
CA LEU A 238 51.61 2.97 9.69
C LEU A 238 50.42 2.07 10.08
N GLU A 239 50.71 0.77 10.25
CA GLU A 239 49.80 -0.12 10.97
C GLU A 239 49.71 0.34 12.43
N PRO A 240 48.51 0.57 12.99
CA PRO A 240 48.34 0.66 14.44
C PRO A 240 48.52 -0.74 15.04
N SER A 241 49.38 -0.84 16.05
CA SER A 241 49.53 -2.05 16.88
C SER A 241 48.19 -2.45 17.52
N LEU A 242 47.83 -3.72 17.29
CA LEU A 242 46.61 -4.42 17.67
C LEU A 242 46.50 -4.74 19.19
N GLU A 243 46.32 -3.76 20.07
CA GLU A 243 46.06 -4.09 21.50
C GLU A 243 44.87 -3.40 22.20
N ASP A 244 44.08 -2.51 21.57
CA ASP A 244 42.98 -1.82 22.28
C ASP A 244 41.60 -1.82 21.59
N VAL A 245 41.21 -2.91 20.89
CA VAL A 245 39.81 -3.07 20.45
C VAL A 245 39.31 -4.51 20.63
N GLU A 246 39.25 -4.97 21.88
CA GLU A 246 38.33 -6.05 22.25
C GLU A 246 37.10 -5.43 22.94
N SER A 247 36.05 -5.16 22.15
CA SER A 247 34.63 -5.38 22.51
C SER A 247 33.71 -4.71 21.49
N MET A 248 33.43 -5.41 20.40
CA MET A 248 32.07 -5.68 19.91
C MET A 248 32.18 -6.44 18.59
N ASN A 249 32.00 -7.76 18.71
CA ASN A 249 31.67 -8.62 17.58
C ASN A 249 30.33 -8.18 16.97
N ASP A 250 30.29 -8.06 15.64
CA ASP A 250 29.31 -8.79 14.82
C ASP A 250 29.80 -8.87 13.36
N PHE A 251 30.14 -10.11 12.97
CA PHE A 251 30.13 -10.80 11.65
C PHE A 251 29.38 -10.08 10.50
N ASP A 252 29.71 -10.15 9.19
CA ASP A 252 30.56 -11.01 8.31
C ASP A 252 30.53 -10.42 6.84
N PRO A 253 30.99 -11.08 5.77
CA PRO A 253 32.25 -10.84 5.05
C PRO A 253 32.06 -10.27 3.63
N LEU A 254 32.99 -9.47 3.11
CA LEU A 254 33.12 -9.24 1.66
C LEU A 254 34.55 -8.82 1.31
N PHE A 255 35.46 -9.80 1.34
CA PHE A 255 36.64 -9.73 0.48
C PHE A 255 36.24 -10.18 -0.92
N SER A 256 36.25 -9.25 -1.87
CA SER A 256 36.63 -9.54 -3.24
C SER A 256 37.84 -8.67 -3.55
N GLU A 257 38.99 -9.32 -3.68
CA GLU A 257 40.26 -8.74 -4.09
C GLU A 257 40.09 -8.01 -5.44
N GLU A 258 40.32 -6.70 -5.47
CA GLU A 258 40.47 -5.96 -6.73
C GLU A 258 41.91 -6.08 -7.22
N THR A 259 42.08 -6.72 -8.38
CA THR A 259 43.29 -6.62 -9.20
C THR A 259 43.27 -5.27 -9.95
N PRO A 260 44.40 -4.57 -10.13
CA PRO A 260 44.41 -3.27 -10.79
C PRO A 260 44.22 -3.46 -12.30
N GLY A 261 43.02 -3.14 -12.78
CA GLY A 261 42.65 -3.16 -14.20
C GLY A 261 42.81 -1.80 -14.87
N VAL A 262 43.71 -1.76 -15.86
CA VAL A 262 43.84 -0.85 -17.02
C VAL A 262 42.70 0.17 -17.19
N GLU A 263 43.04 1.46 -17.08
CA GLU A 263 42.17 2.59 -17.44
C GLU A 263 41.77 2.52 -18.93
N LYS A 264 40.46 2.45 -19.20
CA LYS A 264 39.89 2.80 -20.51
C LYS A 264 39.31 4.22 -20.43
N PRO A 265 39.51 5.06 -21.45
CA PRO A 265 38.93 6.40 -21.48
C PRO A 265 37.42 6.27 -21.75
N VAL A 266 36.60 6.56 -20.73
CA VAL A 266 35.16 6.63 -20.89
C VAL A 266 34.79 8.03 -21.37
N THR A 267 34.71 8.20 -22.69
CA THR A 267 33.93 9.30 -23.29
C THR A 267 32.63 8.73 -23.81
N THR A 268 31.68 8.52 -22.91
CA THR A 268 30.26 8.32 -23.27
C THR A 268 29.42 9.17 -22.33
N VAL A 269 28.89 10.27 -22.86
CA VAL A 269 27.85 11.07 -22.19
C VAL A 269 26.60 10.19 -22.14
N GLN A 270 26.41 9.45 -21.04
CA GLN A 270 25.11 8.83 -20.78
C GLN A 270 24.11 9.94 -20.40
N PRO A 271 22.89 9.92 -20.94
CA PRO A 271 21.86 10.86 -20.52
C PRO A 271 21.63 10.68 -19.02
N VAL A 272 21.71 11.78 -18.27
CA VAL A 272 21.49 11.81 -16.83
C VAL A 272 20.13 11.17 -16.55
N PHE A 273 20.13 9.98 -15.94
CA PHE A 273 18.91 9.27 -15.58
C PHE A 273 18.13 10.12 -14.56
N ASN A 274 17.02 10.72 -15.02
CA ASN A 274 16.18 11.51 -14.15
C ASN A 274 15.28 10.57 -13.33
N LEU A 275 15.68 10.33 -12.08
CA LEU A 275 14.92 9.48 -11.15
C LEU A 275 13.49 9.98 -10.93
N ALA A 276 13.28 11.30 -10.86
CA ALA A 276 11.94 11.87 -10.69
C ALA A 276 11.04 11.50 -11.87
N ALA A 277 11.55 11.64 -13.10
CA ALA A 277 10.85 11.28 -14.33
C ALA A 277 10.59 9.77 -14.41
N TYR A 278 11.51 8.93 -13.94
CA TYR A 278 11.30 7.48 -13.88
C TYR A 278 10.12 7.10 -12.97
N HIS A 279 9.90 7.84 -11.88
CA HIS A 279 8.79 7.63 -10.95
C HIS A 279 7.48 8.32 -11.36
N GLN A 280 7.29 8.64 -12.65
CA GLN A 280 6.04 9.19 -13.17
C GLN A 280 5.20 8.11 -13.87
N LEU A 281 3.90 8.10 -13.57
CA LEU A 281 2.90 7.30 -14.28
C LEU A 281 2.11 8.20 -15.23
N PHE A 282 2.14 7.87 -16.51
CA PHE A 282 1.30 8.49 -17.54
C PHE A 282 0.12 7.58 -17.84
N VAL A 283 -1.09 8.04 -17.49
CA VAL A 283 -2.36 7.35 -17.74
C VAL A 283 -3.10 8.11 -18.85
N GLY A 284 -3.18 7.52 -20.04
CA GLY A 284 -3.77 8.11 -21.24
C GLY A 284 -5.07 7.39 -21.60
N THR A 285 -5.08 6.66 -22.72
CA THR A 285 -6.23 5.89 -23.21
C THR A 285 -6.76 4.86 -22.20
N GLU A 286 -5.93 4.44 -21.23
CA GLU A 286 -6.35 3.53 -20.16
C GLU A 286 -7.53 4.10 -19.35
N ARG A 287 -7.64 5.44 -19.27
CA ARG A 287 -8.73 6.18 -18.60
C ARG A 287 -10.11 5.99 -19.23
N ILE A 288 -10.18 5.64 -20.52
CA ILE A 288 -11.44 5.33 -21.21
C ILE A 288 -11.60 3.83 -21.43
N ARG A 289 -10.48 3.13 -21.63
CA ARG A 289 -10.47 1.69 -21.93
C ARG A 289 -10.84 0.83 -20.73
N ALA A 290 -10.45 1.24 -19.53
CA ALA A 290 -10.77 0.50 -18.31
C ALA A 290 -12.27 0.50 -17.98
N PRO A 291 -13.01 1.63 -18.01
CA PRO A 291 -14.46 1.61 -17.80
C PRO A 291 -15.26 1.07 -19.00
N GLU A 292 -14.70 1.08 -20.22
CA GLU A 292 -15.38 0.56 -21.42
C GLU A 292 -15.77 -0.92 -21.32
N ILE A 293 -15.09 -1.70 -20.46
CA ILE A 293 -15.40 -3.13 -20.27
C ILE A 293 -16.84 -3.39 -19.82
N ILE A 294 -17.53 -2.38 -19.28
CA ILE A 294 -18.95 -2.42 -18.92
C ILE A 294 -19.83 -2.60 -20.16
N PHE A 295 -19.44 -1.96 -21.26
CA PHE A 295 -20.13 -2.04 -22.56
C PHE A 295 -19.51 -3.11 -23.45
N GLN A 296 -18.19 -3.31 -23.37
CA GLN A 296 -17.46 -4.27 -24.19
C GLN A 296 -16.60 -5.23 -23.33
N PRO A 297 -17.21 -6.27 -22.73
CA PRO A 297 -16.50 -7.27 -21.92
C PRO A 297 -15.39 -8.02 -22.67
N SER A 298 -15.49 -8.12 -24.00
CA SER A 298 -14.49 -8.79 -24.84
C SER A 298 -13.09 -8.17 -24.71
N LEU A 299 -12.96 -6.92 -24.26
CA LEU A 299 -11.68 -6.25 -24.02
C LEU A 299 -10.81 -6.94 -22.95
N ILE A 300 -11.43 -7.68 -22.04
CA ILE A 300 -10.75 -8.49 -21.01
C ILE A 300 -10.83 -9.99 -21.29
N GLY A 301 -11.34 -10.38 -22.47
CA GLY A 301 -11.52 -11.78 -22.86
C GLY A 301 -12.72 -12.47 -22.23
N GLU A 302 -13.67 -11.71 -21.67
CA GLU A 302 -14.93 -12.28 -21.16
C GLU A 302 -15.93 -12.45 -22.31
N GLU A 303 -16.52 -13.64 -22.43
CA GLU A 303 -17.53 -14.00 -23.44
C GLU A 303 -18.96 -13.59 -23.04
N GLN A 304 -19.10 -12.68 -22.07
CA GLN A 304 -20.40 -12.17 -21.64
C GLN A 304 -20.82 -10.97 -22.50
N ALA A 305 -22.12 -10.82 -22.67
CA ALA A 305 -22.70 -9.64 -23.29
C ALA A 305 -22.47 -8.38 -22.44
N GLY A 306 -22.26 -7.25 -23.11
CA GLY A 306 -22.21 -5.95 -22.45
C GLY A 306 -23.56 -5.50 -21.90
N ILE A 307 -23.57 -4.37 -21.20
CA ILE A 307 -24.82 -3.83 -20.62
C ILE A 307 -25.86 -3.46 -21.69
N ALA A 308 -25.43 -2.92 -22.83
CA ALA A 308 -26.30 -2.54 -23.94
C ALA A 308 -26.93 -3.77 -24.63
N GLU A 309 -26.11 -4.74 -25.02
CA GLU A 309 -26.57 -6.01 -25.61
C GLU A 309 -27.51 -6.77 -24.65
N THR A 310 -27.17 -6.80 -23.36
CA THR A 310 -28.02 -7.41 -22.34
C THR A 310 -29.37 -6.69 -22.24
N LEU A 311 -29.36 -5.37 -22.35
CA LEU A 311 -30.59 -4.58 -22.34
C LEU A 311 -31.46 -4.86 -23.57
N GLN A 312 -30.89 -4.88 -24.77
CA GLN A 312 -31.60 -5.25 -25.98
C GLN A 312 -32.26 -6.63 -25.86
N TYR A 313 -31.47 -7.63 -25.41
CA TYR A 313 -31.96 -8.99 -25.19
C TYR A 313 -33.14 -9.07 -24.22
N ILE A 314 -33.13 -8.24 -23.17
CA ILE A 314 -34.22 -8.15 -22.21
C ILE A 314 -35.45 -7.50 -22.87
N LEU A 315 -35.29 -6.36 -23.54
CA LEU A 315 -36.39 -5.61 -24.14
C LEU A 315 -37.12 -6.45 -25.20
N ASP A 316 -36.39 -7.23 -26.00
CA ASP A 316 -36.94 -8.10 -27.04
C ASP A 316 -37.87 -9.19 -26.51
N ARG A 317 -37.83 -9.48 -25.20
CA ARG A 317 -38.77 -10.42 -24.55
C ARG A 317 -40.13 -9.82 -24.25
N TYR A 318 -40.27 -8.50 -24.34
CA TYR A 318 -41.52 -7.80 -24.05
C TYR A 318 -42.23 -7.35 -25.33
N PRO A 319 -43.57 -7.27 -25.31
CA PRO A 319 -44.34 -6.59 -26.34
C PRO A 319 -43.91 -5.12 -26.52
N LYS A 320 -44.04 -4.60 -27.75
CA LYS A 320 -43.54 -3.26 -28.14
C LYS A 320 -44.09 -2.12 -27.27
N ASP A 321 -45.36 -2.20 -26.88
CA ASP A 321 -46.04 -1.24 -26.00
C ASP A 321 -45.43 -1.21 -24.58
N VAL A 322 -45.06 -2.38 -24.06
CA VAL A 322 -44.37 -2.49 -22.77
C VAL A 322 -42.95 -1.98 -22.88
N GLN A 323 -42.23 -2.30 -23.95
CA GLN A 323 -40.89 -1.79 -24.20
C GLN A 323 -40.86 -0.25 -24.21
N GLU A 324 -41.79 0.38 -24.94
CA GLU A 324 -41.91 1.85 -25.00
C GLU A 324 -42.11 2.45 -23.61
N THR A 325 -42.91 1.81 -22.76
CA THR A 325 -43.14 2.32 -21.40
C THR A 325 -41.93 2.12 -20.48
N LEU A 326 -41.21 1.00 -20.62
CA LEU A 326 -40.03 0.71 -19.80
C LEU A 326 -38.90 1.70 -20.07
N VAL A 327 -38.67 2.08 -21.32
CA VAL A 327 -37.59 3.00 -21.70
C VAL A 327 -37.90 4.48 -21.39
N GLN A 328 -39.16 4.83 -21.11
CA GLN A 328 -39.48 6.16 -20.58
C GLN A 328 -38.93 6.39 -19.18
N ASN A 329 -38.55 5.33 -18.46
CA ASN A 329 -38.00 5.45 -17.12
C ASN A 329 -36.85 4.45 -17.00
N VAL A 330 -35.65 4.85 -17.42
CA VAL A 330 -34.42 4.08 -17.19
C VAL A 330 -33.68 4.71 -16.02
N PHE A 331 -33.55 3.99 -14.92
CA PHE A 331 -32.90 4.49 -13.70
C PHE A 331 -31.55 3.80 -13.50
N LEU A 332 -30.49 4.59 -13.31
CA LEU A 332 -29.11 4.13 -13.14
C LEU A 332 -28.66 4.31 -11.69
N THR A 333 -28.21 3.24 -11.04
CA THR A 333 -27.70 3.23 -9.65
C THR A 333 -26.40 2.47 -9.47
N GLY A 334 -25.76 2.63 -8.31
CA GLY A 334 -24.52 1.94 -7.94
C GLY A 334 -23.28 2.80 -8.13
N GLY A 335 -22.24 2.55 -7.33
CA GLY A 335 -21.05 3.43 -7.31
C GLY A 335 -20.32 3.57 -8.65
N ASN A 336 -20.42 2.57 -9.53
CA ASN A 336 -19.75 2.59 -10.83
C ASN A 336 -20.56 3.29 -11.93
N THR A 337 -21.77 3.78 -11.64
CA THR A 337 -22.47 4.71 -12.56
C THR A 337 -21.98 6.15 -12.41
N MET A 338 -21.15 6.43 -11.40
CA MET A 338 -20.54 7.75 -11.16
C MET A 338 -19.47 8.14 -12.17
N TYR A 339 -19.04 7.21 -13.05
CA TYR A 339 -18.11 7.56 -14.12
C TYR A 339 -18.72 8.66 -15.00
N PRO A 340 -18.02 9.78 -15.23
CA PRO A 340 -18.48 10.81 -16.13
C PRO A 340 -18.79 10.22 -17.51
N GLY A 341 -19.89 10.67 -18.14
CA GLY A 341 -20.33 10.17 -19.45
C GLY A 341 -21.23 8.94 -19.42
N MET A 342 -21.40 8.26 -18.27
CA MET A 342 -22.26 7.06 -18.16
C MET A 342 -23.68 7.28 -18.68
N LYS A 343 -24.32 8.39 -18.28
CA LYS A 343 -25.68 8.74 -18.72
C LYS A 343 -25.74 8.95 -20.24
N ALA A 344 -24.85 9.80 -20.77
CA ALA A 344 -24.83 10.13 -22.20
C ALA A 344 -24.57 8.89 -23.07
N ARG A 345 -23.62 8.04 -22.64
CA ARG A 345 -23.38 6.75 -23.30
C ARG A 345 -24.62 5.86 -23.29
N MET A 346 -25.29 5.70 -22.15
CA MET A 346 -26.52 4.91 -22.07
C MET A 346 -27.65 5.47 -22.95
N GLU A 347 -27.80 6.80 -23.03
CA GLU A 347 -28.76 7.45 -23.92
C GLU A 347 -28.46 7.17 -25.40
N LYS A 348 -27.18 7.19 -25.79
CA LYS A 348 -26.76 6.83 -27.14
C LYS A 348 -27.02 5.35 -27.46
N GLU A 349 -26.67 4.44 -26.56
CA GLU A 349 -26.96 3.01 -26.73
C GLU A 349 -28.47 2.78 -26.91
N LEU A 350 -29.31 3.42 -26.09
CA LEU A 350 -30.76 3.36 -26.23
C LEU A 350 -31.24 3.94 -27.57
N LEU A 351 -30.66 5.04 -28.03
CA LEU A 351 -31.00 5.64 -29.31
C LEU A 351 -30.71 4.69 -30.48
N GLU A 352 -29.55 4.02 -30.46
CA GLU A 352 -29.10 3.09 -31.50
C GLU A 352 -29.90 1.78 -31.50
N MET A 353 -30.28 1.29 -30.31
CA MET A 353 -31.07 0.06 -30.17
C MET A 353 -32.55 0.23 -30.55
N ARG A 354 -33.09 1.45 -30.49
CA ARG A 354 -34.54 1.69 -30.59
C ARG A 354 -34.96 2.16 -31.99
N PRO A 355 -36.24 1.94 -32.38
CA PRO A 355 -36.76 2.45 -33.63
C PRO A 355 -36.62 3.98 -33.73
N PHE A 356 -36.39 4.46 -34.96
CA PHE A 356 -36.31 5.89 -35.26
C PHE A 356 -37.53 6.65 -34.70
N GLN A 357 -37.28 7.81 -34.08
CA GLN A 357 -38.27 8.67 -33.41
C GLN A 357 -38.92 8.11 -32.13
N SER A 358 -38.46 6.99 -31.59
CA SER A 358 -38.89 6.58 -30.25
C SER A 358 -38.32 7.51 -29.18
N SER A 359 -39.11 7.77 -28.13
CA SER A 359 -38.68 8.53 -26.97
C SER A 359 -38.19 7.60 -25.85
N PHE A 360 -37.27 8.10 -25.04
CA PHE A 360 -36.75 7.43 -23.85
C PHE A 360 -36.24 8.48 -22.85
N GLN A 361 -36.07 8.09 -21.60
CA GLN A 361 -35.50 8.96 -20.57
C GLN A 361 -34.58 8.16 -19.65
N VAL A 362 -33.32 8.61 -19.56
CA VAL A 362 -32.35 8.06 -18.62
C VAL A 362 -32.18 9.02 -17.44
N GLN A 363 -32.37 8.48 -16.24
CA GLN A 363 -32.25 9.17 -14.97
C GLN A 363 -31.13 8.53 -14.17
N LEU A 364 -30.17 9.35 -13.74
CA LEU A 364 -29.15 8.95 -12.79
C LEU A 364 -29.69 9.22 -11.39
N ALA A 365 -29.46 8.29 -10.46
CA ALA A 365 -29.66 8.53 -9.04
C ALA A 365 -28.94 9.81 -8.58
N SER A 366 -29.52 10.52 -7.61
CA SER A 366 -28.94 11.76 -7.09
C SER A 366 -27.67 11.46 -6.29
N ASN A 367 -27.71 10.41 -5.48
CA ASN A 367 -26.53 9.86 -4.80
C ASN A 367 -26.45 8.35 -5.06
N PRO A 368 -25.93 7.88 -6.20
CA PRO A 368 -25.94 6.47 -6.61
C PRO A 368 -25.31 5.49 -5.60
N VAL A 369 -24.46 5.99 -4.70
CA VAL A 369 -23.82 5.23 -3.62
C VAL A 369 -24.74 5.06 -2.39
N LEU A 370 -25.49 6.09 -2.02
CA LEU A 370 -26.24 6.14 -0.76
C LEU A 370 -27.75 6.00 -0.94
N ASP A 371 -28.29 6.21 -2.14
CA ASP A 371 -29.74 6.16 -2.41
C ASP A 371 -30.34 4.79 -2.06
N ALA A 372 -29.56 3.72 -2.23
CA ALA A 372 -29.91 2.38 -1.75
C ALA A 372 -30.24 2.35 -0.25
N TRP A 373 -29.38 2.97 0.55
CA TRP A 373 -29.55 3.03 2.00
C TRP A 373 -30.66 4.01 2.39
N TYR A 374 -30.72 5.19 1.77
CA TYR A 374 -31.78 6.16 2.03
C TYR A 374 -33.17 5.58 1.71
N GLY A 375 -33.33 4.92 0.56
CA GLY A 375 -34.61 4.34 0.20
C GLY A 375 -34.99 3.17 1.11
N ALA A 376 -34.03 2.34 1.55
CA ALA A 376 -34.29 1.31 2.56
C ALA A 376 -34.72 1.92 3.90
N ARG A 377 -34.04 2.98 4.36
CA ARG A 377 -34.34 3.70 5.59
C ARG A 377 -35.76 4.28 5.55
N ASP A 378 -36.07 5.01 4.49
CA ASP A 378 -37.37 5.68 4.36
C ASP A 378 -38.49 4.64 4.27
N TRP A 379 -38.28 3.57 3.50
CA TRP A 379 -39.25 2.46 3.44
C TRP A 379 -39.46 1.81 4.80
N ALA A 380 -38.38 1.55 5.54
CA ALA A 380 -38.43 0.95 6.87
C ALA A 380 -39.22 1.82 7.85
N LEU A 381 -39.04 3.14 7.78
CA LEU A 381 -39.75 4.11 8.61
C LEU A 381 -41.25 4.16 8.28
N ASP A 382 -41.59 4.15 6.99
CA ASP A 382 -42.99 4.20 6.53
C ASP A 382 -43.77 2.92 6.89
N HIS A 383 -43.09 1.78 7.03
CA HIS A 383 -43.71 0.47 7.27
C HIS A 383 -43.43 -0.09 8.67
N LEU A 384 -43.06 0.75 9.65
CA LEU A 384 -42.72 0.31 11.02
C LEU A 384 -43.80 -0.56 11.66
N ASP A 385 -45.07 -0.21 11.45
CA ASP A 385 -46.22 -0.89 12.06
C ASP A 385 -46.79 -2.04 11.20
N ASP A 386 -46.21 -2.28 10.02
CA ASP A 386 -46.71 -3.28 9.08
C ASP A 386 -46.14 -4.68 9.37
N ASN A 387 -46.89 -5.49 10.09
CA ASN A 387 -46.51 -6.87 10.43
C ASN A 387 -46.37 -7.81 9.22
N GLU A 388 -46.84 -7.43 8.02
CA GLU A 388 -46.69 -8.25 6.81
C GLU A 388 -45.26 -8.24 6.27
N VAL A 389 -44.46 -7.20 6.59
CA VAL A 389 -43.12 -7.03 6.04
C VAL A 389 -41.97 -7.29 7.03
N TRP A 390 -42.25 -7.50 8.31
CA TRP A 390 -41.20 -7.83 9.29
C TRP A 390 -41.22 -9.31 9.62
N ILE A 391 -40.04 -9.91 9.86
CA ILE A 391 -39.95 -11.25 10.45
C ILE A 391 -39.64 -11.08 11.93
N THR A 392 -40.56 -11.59 12.75
CA THR A 392 -40.35 -11.65 14.19
C THR A 392 -39.35 -12.74 14.54
N ARG A 393 -38.69 -12.60 15.70
CA ARG A 393 -37.76 -13.62 16.20
C ARG A 393 -38.44 -14.99 16.34
N LYS A 394 -39.68 -15.01 16.82
CA LYS A 394 -40.47 -16.24 16.97
C LYS A 394 -40.72 -16.92 15.62
N GLU A 395 -41.12 -16.16 14.59
CA GLU A 395 -41.31 -16.72 13.24
C GLU A 395 -40.01 -17.29 12.67
N TYR A 396 -38.87 -16.63 12.91
CA TYR A 396 -37.56 -17.13 12.48
C TYR A 396 -37.15 -18.43 13.19
N GLU A 397 -37.38 -18.52 14.50
CA GLU A 397 -37.10 -19.73 15.29
C GLU A 397 -38.00 -20.91 14.88
N GLU A 398 -39.26 -20.65 14.51
CA GLU A 398 -40.21 -21.68 14.08
C GLU A 398 -40.01 -22.12 12.62
N LYS A 399 -39.80 -21.17 11.70
CA LYS A 399 -39.75 -21.43 10.26
C LYS A 399 -38.33 -21.62 9.71
N GLY A 400 -37.32 -21.31 10.52
CA GLY A 400 -35.90 -21.43 10.17
C GLY A 400 -35.36 -20.26 9.35
N GLY A 401 -34.04 -20.28 9.13
CA GLY A 401 -33.32 -19.19 8.46
C GLY A 401 -33.61 -19.01 6.97
N GLU A 402 -34.17 -20.04 6.33
CA GLU A 402 -34.53 -20.01 4.91
C GLU A 402 -35.88 -19.33 4.65
N TYR A 403 -36.69 -19.09 5.69
CA TYR A 403 -38.00 -18.47 5.54
C TYR A 403 -37.88 -16.96 5.36
N LEU A 404 -38.44 -16.48 4.24
CA LEU A 404 -38.58 -15.06 3.95
C LEU A 404 -40.04 -14.75 3.61
N LYS A 405 -40.54 -13.59 4.06
CA LYS A 405 -41.85 -13.09 3.62
C LYS A 405 -41.70 -12.53 2.20
N GLU A 406 -42.62 -12.88 1.30
CA GLU A 406 -42.58 -12.39 -0.07
C GLU A 406 -42.82 -10.88 -0.10
N HIS A 407 -41.91 -10.17 -0.76
CA HIS A 407 -42.01 -8.73 -0.96
C HIS A 407 -41.92 -8.40 -2.45
N ARG A 408 -42.51 -7.26 -2.86
CA ARG A 408 -42.55 -6.85 -4.28
C ARG A 408 -41.15 -6.59 -4.88
N ALA A 409 -40.18 -6.28 -4.02
CA ALA A 409 -38.79 -6.03 -4.36
C ALA A 409 -37.82 -7.13 -3.88
N SER A 410 -38.32 -8.26 -3.37
CA SER A 410 -37.48 -9.41 -3.00
C SER A 410 -37.37 -10.43 -4.12
N ASN A 411 -36.42 -11.35 -3.97
CA ASN A 411 -36.43 -12.58 -4.75
C ASN A 411 -37.73 -13.37 -4.49
N ILE A 412 -38.10 -14.20 -5.47
CA ILE A 412 -39.21 -15.15 -5.32
C ILE A 412 -38.81 -16.18 -4.26
N TYR A 413 -39.65 -16.36 -3.25
CA TYR A 413 -39.43 -17.39 -2.24
C TYR A 413 -39.64 -18.77 -2.89
N VAL A 414 -38.61 -19.61 -2.85
CA VAL A 414 -38.68 -20.99 -3.34
C VAL A 414 -38.58 -21.91 -2.13
N PRO A 415 -39.67 -22.59 -1.71
CA PRO A 415 -39.64 -23.46 -0.54
C PRO A 415 -38.76 -24.68 -0.82
N ILE A 416 -37.61 -24.75 -0.14
CA ILE A 416 -36.71 -25.90 -0.19
C ILE A 416 -37.33 -27.00 0.68
N ARG A 417 -37.67 -28.14 0.06
CA ARG A 417 -38.06 -29.34 0.82
C ARG A 417 -36.81 -29.96 1.43
N LEU A 418 -36.51 -29.57 2.67
CA LEU A 418 -35.52 -30.30 3.47
C LEU A 418 -36.08 -31.70 3.78
N PRO A 419 -35.31 -32.79 3.57
CA PRO A 419 -35.69 -34.10 4.07
C PRO A 419 -35.92 -33.98 5.57
N LYS A 420 -37.12 -34.34 6.05
CA LYS A 420 -37.37 -34.45 7.50
C LYS A 420 -36.25 -35.31 8.08
N GLN A 421 -35.41 -34.74 8.94
CA GLN A 421 -34.52 -35.55 9.76
C GLN A 421 -35.41 -36.56 10.48
N ALA A 422 -35.17 -37.85 10.21
CA ALA A 422 -35.87 -38.92 10.88
C ALA A 422 -35.74 -38.66 12.39
N SER A 423 -36.87 -38.55 13.07
CA SER A 423 -36.91 -38.48 14.52
C SER A 423 -36.07 -39.65 15.03
N ARG A 424 -34.98 -39.38 15.74
CA ARG A 424 -34.27 -40.41 16.50
C ARG A 424 -35.24 -40.87 17.59
N SER A 425 -36.05 -41.87 17.28
CA SER A 425 -36.80 -42.63 18.26
C SER A 425 -35.78 -43.35 19.13
N SER A 426 -35.69 -42.91 20.36
CA SER A 426 -34.99 -43.57 21.45
C SER A 426 -35.70 -44.88 21.77
N ASP A 427 -35.26 -45.98 21.19
CA ASP A 427 -35.55 -47.33 21.70
C ASP A 427 -34.22 -48.04 21.99
N ALA A 428 -33.75 -47.83 23.20
CA ALA A 428 -32.72 -48.64 23.83
C ALA A 428 -33.41 -49.50 24.90
N GLN A 429 -33.64 -50.79 24.58
CA GLN A 429 -33.86 -51.96 25.45
C GLN A 429 -34.62 -53.01 24.62
N ALA A 430 -34.33 -54.31 24.60
CA ALA A 430 -33.36 -55.14 25.28
C ALA A 430 -33.14 -56.44 24.46
N SER A 431 -32.01 -57.06 24.74
CA SER A 431 -31.49 -58.34 24.25
C SER A 431 -32.46 -59.54 24.25
N SER A 432 -32.31 -60.43 23.26
CA SER A 432 -32.19 -61.87 23.54
C SER A 432 -31.42 -62.62 22.45
N LYS A 433 -30.63 -63.58 22.92
CA LYS A 433 -29.62 -64.42 22.24
C LYS A 433 -30.24 -65.41 21.26
N GLY A 434 -29.43 -65.91 20.31
CA GLY A 434 -29.50 -67.34 19.96
C GLY A 434 -29.07 -67.77 18.55
N SER A 435 -27.81 -68.16 18.44
CA SER A 435 -27.33 -69.40 17.77
C SER A 435 -27.48 -69.63 16.25
N ALA A 436 -26.29 -69.64 15.62
CA ALA A 436 -25.77 -70.55 14.60
C ALA A 436 -26.68 -71.66 14.01
N ALA A 437 -26.74 -71.75 12.67
CA ALA A 437 -26.11 -72.81 11.87
C ALA A 437 -26.57 -72.78 10.39
N GLY A 438 -25.59 -72.79 9.47
CA GLY A 438 -25.55 -73.61 8.25
C GLY A 438 -26.52 -73.34 7.08
N GLY A 439 -25.94 -73.11 5.88
CA GLY A 439 -26.52 -73.65 4.64
C GLY A 439 -26.49 -72.75 3.39
N GLY A 440 -25.39 -72.82 2.64
CA GLY A 440 -25.33 -73.05 1.18
C GLY A 440 -26.09 -72.15 0.18
N GLY A 441 -25.39 -71.76 -0.90
CA GLY A 441 -26.03 -71.49 -2.18
C GLY A 441 -25.34 -70.41 -3.02
N ALA A 442 -24.78 -70.82 -4.14
CA ALA A 442 -24.02 -70.02 -5.11
C ALA A 442 -24.92 -69.32 -6.15
N GLY A 443 -24.32 -68.40 -6.91
CA GLY A 443 -24.81 -67.84 -8.19
C GLY A 443 -25.39 -66.43 -8.05
N GLU A 444 -25.18 -65.48 -8.95
CA GLU A 444 -24.48 -65.47 -10.24
C GLU A 444 -24.31 -63.99 -10.67
N GLN A 445 -23.38 -63.76 -11.59
CA GLN A 445 -23.06 -62.47 -12.23
C GLN A 445 -24.26 -61.81 -12.93
N ALA A 446 -24.32 -60.48 -12.87
CA ALA A 446 -24.30 -59.58 -14.05
C ALA A 446 -24.10 -58.14 -13.59
#